data_AF-A0A3D1MDD8-F1
#
_entry.id   AF-A0A3D1MDD8-F1
#
_cell.length_a   1.000
_cell.length_b   1.000
_cell.length_c   1.000
_cell.angle_alpha   90.00
_cell.angle_beta   90.00
_cell.angle_gamma   90.00
#
_symmetry.space_group_name_H-M   'P 1'
#
loop_
_entity.id
_entity.type
_entity.pdbx_description
1 polymer ?
#
loop_
_entity_poly.entity_id
_entity_poly.type
_entity_poly.pdbx_seq_one_letter_code
_entity_poly.pdbx_strand_id
1 'polypeptide(L)' 'MSIPTYTLVAALGQNNELGDGKDLLWRLPEDLKFFKKATLGGLVIMGRKTYESLPPSFRPL' A
#
# COMPACT_ATOMS: atom_id res chain seq x y z
N MET A 1 -12.96 -20.21 16.78
CA MET A 1 -12.12 -19.40 15.88
C MET A 1 -12.28 -17.95 16.28
N SER A 2 -11.19 -17.22 16.53
CA SER A 2 -11.24 -15.77 16.81
C SER A 2 -11.39 -14.98 15.52
N ILE A 3 -12.09 -13.84 15.57
CA ILE A 3 -12.17 -12.92 14.44
C ILE A 3 -10.79 -12.26 14.26
N PRO A 4 -10.17 -12.34 13.07
CA PRO A 4 -8.88 -11.69 12.83
C PRO A 4 -9.03 -10.16 12.86
N THR A 5 -8.03 -9.48 13.43
CA THR A 5 -7.91 -8.02 13.35
C THR A 5 -7.11 -7.66 12.10
N TYR A 6 -7.60 -6.67 11.35
CA TYR A 6 -6.91 -6.15 10.17
C TYR A 6 -6.47 -4.72 10.41
N THR A 7 -5.34 -4.35 9.82
CA THR A 7 -4.85 -2.96 9.78
C THR A 7 -4.90 -2.49 8.34
N LEU A 8 -5.52 -1.32 8.12
CA LEU A 8 -5.51 -0.63 6.84
C LEU A 8 -4.39 0.41 6.85
N VAL A 9 -3.58 0.43 5.78
CA VAL A 9 -2.49 1.39 5.58
C VAL A 9 -2.66 2.01 4.21
N ALA A 10 -2.83 3.34 4.16
CA ALA A 10 -2.98 4.09 2.92
C ALA A 10 -2.51 5.54 3.08
N ALA A 11 -1.99 6.14 2.01
CA ALA A 11 -1.69 7.58 1.95
C ALA A 11 -2.85 8.28 1.25
N LEU A 12 -3.57 9.17 1.96
CA LEU A 12 -4.80 9.80 1.50
C LEU A 12 -4.65 11.31 1.37
N GLY A 13 -5.22 11.87 0.31
CA GLY A 13 -5.38 13.31 0.16
C GLY A 13 -6.58 13.84 0.95
N GLN A 14 -6.75 15.17 0.97
CA GLN A 14 -7.81 15.82 1.75
C GLN A 14 -9.23 15.42 1.32
N ASN A 15 -9.41 14.96 0.08
CA ASN A 15 -10.70 14.50 -0.45
C ASN A 15 -10.71 12.98 -0.70
N ASN A 16 -9.94 12.21 0.08
CA ASN A 16 -9.79 10.76 -0.04
C ASN A 16 -9.17 10.28 -1.35
N GLU A 17 -8.31 11.10 -1.96
CA GLU A 17 -7.56 10.70 -3.14
C GLU A 17 -6.48 9.66 -2.77
N LEU A 18 -6.25 8.67 -3.64
CA LEU A 18 -5.26 7.59 -3.44
C LEU A 18 -4.34 7.43 -4.66
N GLY A 19 -4.96 7.21 -5.82
CA GLY A 19 -4.30 6.92 -7.09
C GLY A 19 -5.21 7.27 -8.25
N ASP A 20 -4.65 7.40 -9.43
CA ASP A 20 -5.37 7.74 -10.67
C ASP A 20 -5.89 6.50 -11.43
N GLY A 21 -5.76 5.32 -10.84
CA GLY A 21 -6.10 4.03 -11.45
C GLY A 21 -4.95 3.34 -12.19
N LYS A 22 -3.80 4.01 -12.31
CA LYS A 22 -2.55 3.42 -12.82
C LYS A 22 -1.46 3.45 -11.76
N ASP A 23 -1.28 4.61 -11.13
CA ASP A 23 -0.20 4.90 -10.20
C ASP A 23 -0.71 5.70 -8.97
N LEU A 24 0.19 5.88 -8.00
CA LEU A 24 -0.02 6.82 -6.90
C LEU A 24 0.02 8.26 -7.42
N LEU A 25 -0.84 9.12 -6.87
CA LEU A 25 -0.88 10.55 -7.22
C LEU A 25 0.40 11.30 -6.84
N TRP A 26 1.11 10.80 -5.82
CA TRP A 26 2.32 11.43 -5.30
C TRP A 26 3.42 10.38 -5.13
N ARG A 27 4.66 10.80 -5.39
CA ARG A 27 5.86 10.03 -5.09
C ARG A 27 6.57 10.68 -3.92
N LEU A 28 6.15 10.31 -2.71
CA LEU A 28 6.72 10.79 -1.46
C LEU A 28 7.58 9.66 -0.87
N PRO A 29 8.93 9.77 -0.91
CA PRO A 29 9.80 8.71 -0.40
C PRO A 29 9.56 8.41 1.08
N GLU A 30 9.15 9.40 1.87
CA GLU A 30 8.88 9.24 3.29
C GLU A 30 7.62 8.40 3.54
N ASP A 31 6.57 8.58 2.73
CA ASP A 31 5.36 7.75 2.79
C ASP A 31 5.67 6.28 2.48
N LEU A 32 6.56 6.03 1.52
CA LEU A 32 7.00 4.66 1.19
C LEU A 32 7.80 4.03 2.33
N LYS A 33 8.68 4.79 3.00
CA LYS A 33 9.39 4.32 4.19
C LYS A 33 8.43 4.00 5.32
N PHE A 34 7.43 4.85 5.54
CA PHE A 34 6.39 4.63 6.52
C PHE A 34 5.59 3.36 6.19
N PHE A 35 5.13 3.20 4.95
CA PHE A 35 4.43 2.01 4.49
C PHE A 35 5.25 0.74 4.74
N LYS A 36 6.53 0.75 4.36
CA LYS A 36 7.45 -0.36 4.63
C LYS A 36 7.53 -0.65 6.13
N LYS A 37 7.77 0.37 6.96
CA LYS A 37 7.85 0.20 8.42
C LYS A 37 6.56 -0.36 9.03
N ALA A 38 5.40 0.08 8.54
CA ALA A 38 4.09 -0.32 9.04
C ALA A 38 3.70 -1.76 8.65
N THR A 39 4.22 -2.25 7.52
CA THR A 39 3.84 -3.55 6.95
C THR A 39 4.90 -4.64 7.12
N LEU A 40 6.15 -4.28 7.43
CA LEU A 40 7.26 -5.21 7.57
C LEU A 40 6.97 -6.29 8.62
N GLY A 41 7.19 -7.55 8.24
CA GLY A 41 6.96 -8.72 9.11
C GLY A 41 5.50 -9.19 9.17
N GLY A 42 4.57 -8.48 8.53
CA GLY A 42 3.16 -8.87 8.38
C GLY A 42 2.83 -9.44 7.00
N LEU A 43 1.60 -9.97 6.88
CA LEU A 43 1.02 -10.33 5.58
C LEU A 43 0.37 -9.09 4.96
N VAL A 44 0.85 -8.68 3.79
CA VAL A 44 0.24 -7.57 3.04
C VAL A 44 -0.80 -8.12 2.08
N ILE A 45 -2.05 -7.73 2.29
CA ILE A 45 -3.17 -8.03 1.40
C ILE A 45 -3.45 -6.79 0.56
N MET A 46 -3.51 -6.95 -0.76
CA MET A 46 -3.83 -5.87 -1.69
C MET A 46 -4.65 -6.39 -2.87
N GLY A 47 -5.36 -5.47 -3.55
CA GLY A 47 -6.07 -5.81 -4.77
C GLY A 47 -5.13 -6.11 -5.94
N ARG A 48 -5.57 -6.92 -6.90
CA ARG A 48 -4.80 -7.31 -8.09
C ARG A 48 -4.19 -6.12 -8.84
N LYS A 49 -4.97 -5.05 -9.07
CA LYS A 49 -4.48 -3.85 -9.79
C LYS A 49 -3.34 -3.16 -9.06
N THR A 50 -3.40 -3.10 -7.73
CA THR A 50 -2.33 -2.54 -6.88
C THR A 50 -1.07 -3.40 -6.95
N TYR A 51 -1.21 -4.72 -6.96
CA TYR A 51 -0.06 -5.61 -7.13
C TYR A 51 0.59 -5.44 -8.50
N GLU A 52 -0.21 -5.33 -9.57
CA GLU A 52 0.29 -5.16 -10.92
C GLU A 52 0.94 -3.80 -11.19
N SER A 53 0.55 -2.74 -10.45
CA SER A 53 1.19 -1.42 -10.57
C SER A 53 2.56 -1.36 -9.89
N LEU A 54 2.92 -2.33 -9.04
CA LEU A 54 4.26 -2.39 -8.45
C LEU A 54 5.32 -2.72 -9.51
N PRO A 55 6.46 -2.01 -9.53
CA PRO A 55 7.58 -2.42 -10.37
C PRO A 55 7.96 -3.87 -10.09
N PRO A 56 8.35 -4.66 -11.13
CA PRO A 56 8.74 -6.06 -10.95
C PRO A 56 9.81 -6.30 -9.87
N SER A 57 10.71 -5.33 -9.68
CA SER A 57 11.78 -5.38 -8.66
C SER A 57 11.28 -5.29 -7.22
N PHE A 58 10.04 -4.85 -7.00
CA PHE A 58 9.41 -4.73 -5.67
C PHE A 58 8.33 -5.78 -5.45
N ARG A 59 8.32 -6.85 -6.25
CA ARG A 59 7.41 -7.98 -6.10
C ARG A 59 8.19 -9.27 -5.78
N PRO A 60 7.74 -10.07 -4.79
CA PRO A 60 6.77 -9.71 -3.75
C PRO A 60 7.31 -8.58 -2.85
N LEU A 61 6.42 -7.96 -2.06
CA LEU A 61 6.78 -6.91 -1.10
C LEU A 61 7.74 -7.39 -0.01
#